data_AF-A0A6A5VYH5-F1
#
_entry.id   AF-A0A6A5VYH5-F1
#
_cell.length_a   1.000
_cell.length_b   1.000
_cell.length_c   1.000
_cell.angle_alpha   90.00
_cell.angle_beta   90.00
_cell.angle_gamma   90.00
#
_symmetry.space_group_name_H-M   'P 1'
#
loop_
_entity.id
_entity.type
_entity.pdbx_description
1 polymer ?
#
loop_
_entity_poly.entity_id
_entity_poly.type
_entity_poly.pdbx_seq_one_letter_code
_entity_poly.pdbx_strand_id
1 'polypeptide(L)'
;MPAGPVAIAGVVLSAAALAVAISQLVVALEDRDDTLQSKDHWMQCTIWNETQFDMIYQDVYWDSDTYYQAPPQKIDKFSSGTFSACNK
;
A
#
# COMPACT_ATOMS: atom_id res chain seq x y z
N MET A 1 -17.82 -1.94 -40.33
CA MET A 1 -17.73 -2.90 -39.20
C MET A 1 -18.16 -2.14 -37.95
N PRO A 2 -19.21 -2.56 -37.23
CA PRO A 2 -19.72 -1.76 -36.11
C PRO A 2 -18.74 -1.89 -34.94
N ALA A 3 -18.08 -0.79 -34.58
CA ALA A 3 -17.35 -0.65 -33.32
C ALA A 3 -18.39 -0.66 -32.19
N GLY A 4 -18.69 -1.86 -31.69
CA GLY A 4 -19.82 -2.10 -30.80
C GLY A 4 -19.65 -1.52 -29.39
N PRO A 5 -20.76 -1.36 -28.65
CA PRO A 5 -20.84 -0.80 -27.29
C PRO A 5 -19.99 -1.51 -26.21
N VAL A 6 -19.36 -2.64 -26.56
CA VAL A 6 -18.51 -3.46 -25.69
C VAL A 6 -17.26 -2.71 -25.22
N ALA A 7 -16.66 -1.86 -26.06
CA ALA A 7 -15.48 -1.09 -25.67
C ALA A 7 -15.78 -0.05 -24.58
N ILE A 8 -16.96 0.58 -24.65
CA ILE A 8 -17.38 1.60 -23.67
C ILE A 8 -17.75 0.93 -22.35
N ALA A 9 -18.43 -0.23 -22.40
CA ALA A 9 -18.77 -1.00 -21.20
C ALA A 9 -17.52 -1.42 -20.41
N GLY A 10 -16.45 -1.87 -21.08
CA GLY A 10 -15.20 -2.26 -20.44
C GLY A 10 -14.50 -1.10 -19.72
N VAL A 11 -14.52 0.10 -20.31
CA VAL A 11 -13.97 1.31 -19.69
C VAL A 11 -14.80 1.71 -18.45
N VAL A 12 -16.13 1.69 -18.55
CA VAL A 12 -17.00 2.05 -17.42
C VAL A 12 -16.88 1.05 -16.26
N LEU A 13 -16.78 -0.26 -16.55
CA LEU A 13 -16.53 -1.30 -15.54
C LEU A 13 -15.19 -1.08 -14.84
N SER A 14 -14.14 -0.73 -15.59
CA SER A 14 -12.81 -0.44 -15.02
C SER A 14 -12.82 0.81 -14.13
N ALA A 15 -13.54 1.86 -14.54
CA ALA A 15 -13.67 3.09 -13.77
C ALA A 15 -14.51 2.90 -12.50
N ALA A 16 -15.57 2.09 -12.56
CA ALA A 16 -16.39 1.76 -11.39
C ALA A 16 -15.60 0.93 -10.37
N ALA A 17 -14.82 -0.06 -10.82
CA ALA A 17 -13.92 -0.82 -9.95
C ALA A 17 -12.86 0.07 -9.29
N LEU A 18 -12.35 1.07 -10.04
CA LEU A 18 -11.41 2.05 -9.51
C LEU A 18 -12.04 2.92 -8.43
N ALA A 19 -13.24 3.44 -8.66
CA ALA A 19 -13.96 4.30 -7.71
C ALA A 19 -14.33 3.54 -6.43
N VAL A 20 -14.66 2.25 -6.53
CA VAL A 20 -14.89 1.37 -5.38
C VAL A 20 -13.59 1.14 -4.61
N ALA A 21 -12.48 0.85 -5.28
CA ALA A 21 -11.18 0.69 -4.64
C ALA A 21 -10.74 1.96 -3.88
N ILE A 22 -10.96 3.14 -4.48
CA ILE A 22 -10.69 4.44 -3.85
C ILE A 22 -11.61 4.66 -2.63
N SER A 23 -12.91 4.35 -2.76
CA SER A 23 -13.88 4.57 -1.68
C SER A 23 -13.74 3.58 -0.51
N GLN A 24 -13.14 2.41 -0.73
CA GLN A 24 -12.86 1.40 0.29
C GLN A 24 -11.55 1.64 1.05
N LEU A 25 -10.78 2.66 0.68
CA LEU A 25 -9.57 3.09 1.37
C LEU A 25 -9.93 3.85 2.67
N VAL A 26 -10.86 3.30 3.46
CA VAL A 26 -11.04 3.67 4.87
C VAL A 26 -9.83 3.10 5.59
N VAL A 27 -8.93 4.00 5.98
CA VAL A 27 -7.68 3.67 6.66
C VAL A 27 -7.96 3.11 8.05
N ALA A 28 -8.23 1.80 8.12
CA ALA A 28 -8.01 1.06 9.35
C ALA A 28 -6.48 1.00 9.52
N LEU A 29 -5.96 1.69 10.54
CA LEU A 29 -4.59 1.47 10.97
C LEU A 29 -4.49 -0.01 11.36
N GLU A 30 -3.68 -0.79 10.64
CA GLU A 30 -3.47 -2.19 11.00
C GLU A 30 -3.02 -2.27 12.45
N ASP A 31 -3.72 -3.11 13.22
CA ASP A 31 -3.44 -3.28 14.63
C ASP A 31 -2.00 -3.77 14.78
N ARG A 32 -1.23 -3.08 15.63
CA ARG A 32 0.23 -3.18 15.62
C ARG A 32 0.64 -4.47 16.33
N ASP A 33 1.55 -5.24 15.73
CA ASP A 33 2.04 -6.51 16.29
C ASP A 33 2.50 -6.35 17.75
N ASP A 34 1.88 -7.08 18.69
CA ASP A 34 2.17 -7.04 20.13
C ASP A 34 3.66 -7.25 20.44
N THR A 35 4.36 -8.01 19.59
CA THR A 35 5.78 -8.28 19.76
C THR A 35 6.66 -7.07 19.40
N LEU A 36 6.22 -6.23 18.47
CA LEU A 36 6.87 -4.96 18.14
C LEU A 36 6.64 -3.94 19.25
N GLN A 37 5.43 -3.89 19.81
CA GLN A 37 5.09 -2.96 20.90
C GLN A 37 5.92 -3.19 22.16
N SER A 38 6.42 -4.41 22.38
CA SER A 38 7.28 -4.76 23.51
C SER A 38 8.70 -4.18 23.44
N LYS A 39 9.08 -3.55 22.33
CA LYS A 39 10.41 -2.99 22.10
C LYS A 39 10.51 -1.56 22.60
N ASP A 40 11.72 -1.14 22.99
CA ASP A 40 11.97 0.19 23.58
C ASP A 40 11.81 1.31 22.53
N HIS A 41 12.32 1.07 21.32
CA HIS A 41 12.21 2.00 20.19
C HIS A 41 11.76 1.26 18.94
N TRP A 42 10.54 1.54 18.49
CA TRP A 42 9.95 0.94 17.31
C TRP A 42 9.04 1.89 16.56
N MET A 43 8.87 1.61 15.27
CA MET A 43 7.95 2.33 14.40
C MET A 43 7.29 1.34 13.44
N GLN A 44 5.97 1.48 13.26
CA GLN A 44 5.24 0.81 12.19
C GLN A 44 4.72 1.88 11.22
N CYS A 45 5.01 1.70 9.95
CA CYS A 45 4.68 2.60 8.86
C CYS A 45 3.76 1.87 7.88
N THR A 46 2.62 2.49 7.57
CA THR A 46 1.75 2.05 6.48
C THR A 46 1.75 3.14 5.41
N ILE A 47 2.02 2.74 4.17
CA ILE A 47 1.97 3.62 3.01
C ILE A 47 0.72 3.25 2.21
N TRP A 48 -0.16 4.22 2.01
CA TRP A 48 -1.32 4.10 1.13
C TRP A 48 -1.01 4.65 -0.25
N ASN A 49 -1.10 3.80 -1.26
CA ASN A 49 -0.95 4.18 -2.65
C ASN A 49 -2.29 4.61 -3.23
N GLU A 50 -2.62 5.90 -3.17
CA GLU A 50 -3.85 6.41 -3.80
C GLU A 50 -3.66 6.74 -5.29
N THR A 51 -2.54 6.33 -5.89
CA THR A 51 -2.20 6.64 -7.27
C THR A 51 -2.56 5.51 -8.23
N GLN A 52 -2.61 5.82 -9.53
CA GLN A 52 -2.81 4.85 -10.60
C GLN A 52 -1.55 4.04 -10.95
N PHE A 53 -0.41 4.31 -10.29
CA PHE A 53 0.88 3.71 -10.57
C PHE A 53 1.29 2.74 -9.47
N ASP A 54 2.10 1.75 -9.82
CA ASP A 54 2.74 0.88 -8.83
C ASP A 54 3.91 1.64 -8.18
N MET A 55 4.00 1.60 -6.85
CA MET A 55 5.17 2.11 -6.12
C MET A 55 6.19 0.99 -5.95
N ILE A 56 7.42 1.22 -6.39
CA ILE A 56 8.51 0.27 -6.29
C ILE A 56 9.48 0.73 -5.20
N TYR A 57 9.80 -0.17 -4.28
CA TYR A 57 10.82 0.09 -3.28
C TYR A 57 12.19 0.15 -3.96
N GLN A 58 12.90 1.27 -3.78
CA GLN A 58 14.18 1.52 -4.44
C GLN A 58 15.35 1.32 -3.48
N ASP A 59 15.38 2.08 -2.39
CA ASP A 59 16.45 2.05 -1.41
C ASP A 59 15.97 2.60 -0.05
N VAL A 60 16.77 2.40 0.98
CA VAL A 60 16.55 2.95 2.32
C VAL A 60 17.81 3.61 2.85
N TYR A 61 17.60 4.74 3.53
CA TYR A 61 18.62 5.38 4.34
C TYR A 61 18.32 5.16 5.82
N TRP A 62 19.33 4.70 6.57
CA TRP A 62 19.27 4.55 8.02
C TRP A 62 20.32 5.43 8.68
N ASP A 63 19.89 6.28 9.62
CA ASP A 63 20.78 6.99 10.53
C ASP A 63 21.11 6.13 11.77
N SER A 64 20.12 5.37 12.22
CA SER A 64 20.20 4.32 13.25
C SER A 64 19.19 3.22 12.95
N ASP A 65 19.29 2.10 13.66
CA ASP A 65 18.31 1.00 13.65
C ASP A 65 18.27 0.14 12.38
N THR A 66 17.32 -0.79 12.33
CA THR A 66 17.13 -1.68 11.18
C THR A 66 15.66 -2.08 11.03
N TYR A 67 15.32 -2.72 9.92
CA TYR A 67 13.99 -3.28 9.73
C TYR A 67 13.70 -4.38 10.74
N TYR A 68 12.55 -4.29 11.38
CA TYR A 68 11.92 -5.43 12.04
C TYR A 68 11.13 -6.25 11.00
N GLN A 69 10.33 -5.55 10.19
CA GLN A 69 9.67 -6.08 9.00
C GLN A 69 10.01 -5.19 7.80
N ALA A 70 10.67 -5.78 6.80
CA ALA A 70 11.08 -5.05 5.60
C ALA A 70 9.85 -4.59 4.78
N PRO A 71 9.97 -3.47 4.04
CA PRO A 71 8.90 -2.98 3.21
C PRO A 71 8.62 -3.91 2.03
N PRO A 72 7.34 -3.95 1.58
CA PRO A 72 7.00 -4.66 0.36
C PRO A 72 7.78 -4.06 -0.81
N GLN A 73 8.35 -4.94 -1.65
CA GLN A 73 9.16 -4.52 -2.81
C GLN A 73 8.33 -3.75 -3.85
N LYS A 74 7.01 -3.97 -3.83
CA LYS A 74 6.04 -3.29 -4.67
C LYS A 74 4.74 -3.08 -3.90
N ILE A 75 4.16 -1.89 -4.03
CA ILE A 75 2.80 -1.57 -3.58
C ILE A 75 1.98 -1.26 -4.83
N ASP A 76 1.00 -2.11 -5.14
CA ASP A 76 0.11 -1.93 -6.29
C ASP A 76 -0.69 -0.61 -6.19
N LYS A 77 -1.17 -0.12 -7.33
CA LYS A 77 -2.12 1.00 -7.40
C LYS A 77 -3.34 0.79 -6.49
N PHE A 78 -3.77 1.84 -5.79
CA PHE A 78 -4.93 1.81 -4.88
C PHE A 78 -4.84 0.74 -3.78
N SER A 79 -3.62 0.38 -3.39
CA SER A 79 -3.32 -0.60 -2.34
C SER A 79 -2.49 0.04 -1.23
N SER A 80 -2.17 -0.71 -0.19
CA SER A 80 -1.28 -0.26 0.88
C SER A 80 -0.20 -1.28 1.18
N GLY A 81 0.89 -0.81 1.78
CA GLY A 81 1.98 -1.63 2.25
C GLY A 81 2.42 -1.20 3.63
N THR A 82 2.59 -2.16 4.54
CA THR A 82 3.04 -1.92 5.90
C THR A 82 4.45 -2.47 6.11
N PHE A 83 5.26 -1.74 6.87
CA PHE A 83 6.59 -2.15 7.28
C PHE A 83 6.91 -1.61 8.67
N SER A 84 7.94 -2.15 9.31
CA SER A 84 8.31 -1.73 10.65
C SER A 84 9.82 -1.72 10.86
N ALA A 85 10.24 -0.78 11.70
CA ALA A 85 11.62 -0.55 12.10
C ALA A 85 11.73 -0.70 13.61
N CYS A 86 12.87 -1.23 14.08
CA CYS A 86 13.14 -1.40 15.50
C CYS A 86 14.65 -1.37 15.75
N ASN A 87 15.06 -0.76 16.86
CA ASN A 87 16.40 -0.96 17.39
C ASN A 87 16.46 -2.36 18.05
N LYS A 88 17.49 -3.15 17.77
CA LYS A 88 17.59 -4.52 18.28
C LYS A 88 17.93 -4.56 19.77
#